data_AF-A0AAJ5ZET9-F1
#
_entry.id   AF-A0AAJ5ZET9-F1
#
_cell.length_a   1.000
_cell.length_b   1.000
_cell.length_c   1.000
_cell.angle_alpha   90.00
_cell.angle_beta   90.00
_cell.angle_gamma   90.00
#
_symmetry.space_group_name_H-M   'P 1'
#
loop_
_entity.id
_entity.type
_entity.pdbx_description
1 polymer ?
#
loop_
_entity_poly.entity_id
_entity_poly.type
_entity_poly.pdbx_seq_one_letter_code
_entity_poly.pdbx_strand_id
1 'polypeptide(L)' 'MKNAIPRFGTKVPVPELEPYFLLDFKKLEVDGRWCIVPASDADDVIASLDIDQLNVTDVRMTQAQYDKLPDFSGF' A
#
# COMPACT_ATOMS: atom_id res chain seq x y z
N MET A 1 53.05 -11.09 26.78
CA MET A 1 51.61 -11.26 27.10
C MET A 1 50.83 -10.68 25.93
N LYS A 2 50.04 -11.50 25.21
CA LYS A 2 49.30 -11.06 24.01
C LYS A 2 47.86 -10.77 24.44
N ASN A 3 47.46 -9.50 24.46
CA ASN A 3 46.08 -9.12 24.78
C ASN A 3 45.18 -9.44 23.58
N ALA A 4 44.40 -10.52 23.69
CA ALA A 4 43.33 -10.82 22.76
C ALA A 4 42.13 -9.94 23.12
N ILE A 5 41.80 -8.97 22.26
CA ILE A 5 40.56 -8.19 22.36
C ILE A 5 39.45 -9.06 21.76
N PRO A 6 38.45 -9.53 22.52
CA PRO A 6 37.34 -10.27 21.96
C PRO A 6 36.51 -9.32 21.10
N ARG A 7 36.50 -9.53 19.78
CA ARG A 7 35.58 -8.86 18.89
C ARG A 7 34.20 -9.45 19.13
N PHE A 8 33.37 -8.77 19.90
CA PHE A 8 31.93 -9.01 19.91
C PHE A 8 31.38 -8.62 18.55
N GLY A 9 31.38 -9.58 17.62
CA GLY A 9 30.68 -9.49 16.36
C GLY A 9 29.18 -9.67 16.60
N THR A 10 28.53 -8.72 17.27
CA THR A 10 27.09 -8.60 17.18
C THR A 10 26.77 -8.20 15.75
N LYS A 11 26.42 -9.17 14.91
CA LYS A 11 25.70 -8.90 13.66
C LYS A 11 24.41 -8.20 14.08
N VAL A 12 24.38 -6.88 13.98
CA VAL A 12 23.13 -6.14 14.06
C VAL A 12 22.30 -6.65 12.89
N PRO A 13 21.13 -7.28 13.11
CA PRO A 13 20.24 -7.60 12.02
C PRO A 13 19.92 -6.28 11.34
N VAL A 14 20.32 -6.15 10.07
CA VAL A 14 19.87 -5.03 9.24
C VAL A 14 18.36 -5.22 9.17
N PRO A 15 17.53 -4.28 9.68
CA PRO A 15 16.09 -4.39 9.51
C PRO A 15 15.86 -4.48 8.00
N GLU A 16 15.07 -5.46 7.57
CA GLU A 16 14.62 -5.54 6.19
C GLU A 16 13.92 -4.22 5.90
N LEU A 17 14.64 -3.30 5.25
CA LEU A 17 14.06 -2.11 4.68
C LEU A 17 13.23 -2.62 3.52
N GLU A 18 11.96 -2.92 3.79
CA GLU A 18 11.01 -3.15 2.71
C GLU A 18 11.14 -1.96 1.77
N PRO A 19 11.37 -2.20 0.48
CA PRO A 19 11.62 -1.12 -0.42
C PRO A 19 10.36 -0.26 -0.47
N TYR A 20 10.51 1.02 -0.12
CA TYR A 20 9.48 2.05 -0.19
C TYR A 20 9.16 2.36 -1.66
N PHE A 21 8.62 1.39 -2.38
CA PHE A 21 8.05 1.60 -3.70
C PHE A 21 6.62 2.10 -3.53
N LEU A 22 6.37 3.31 -4.04
CA LEU A 22 5.02 3.81 -4.20
C LEU A 22 4.40 3.12 -5.42
N LEU A 23 3.23 2.54 -5.23
CA LEU A 23 2.42 1.94 -6.27
C LEU A 23 1.27 2.90 -6.62
N ASP A 24 0.78 2.81 -7.85
CA ASP A 24 -0.37 3.59 -8.32
C ASP A 24 -1.67 2.84 -7.99
N PHE A 25 -2.60 3.58 -7.38
CA PHE A 25 -3.94 3.14 -7.01
C PHE A 25 -4.98 4.16 -7.50
N LYS A 26 -6.25 3.74 -7.55
CA LYS A 26 -7.37 4.61 -7.82
C LYS A 26 -8.29 4.64 -6.61
N LYS A 27 -8.62 5.84 -6.13
CA LYS A 27 -9.73 6.06 -5.21
C LYS A 27 -10.99 6.25 -6.03
N LEU A 28 -11.98 5.41 -5.77
CA LEU A 28 -13.30 5.45 -6.37
C LEU A 28 -14.27 6.00 -5.31
N GLU A 29 -15.01 7.06 -5.61
CA GLU A 29 -15.89 7.74 -4.65
C GLU A 29 -17.28 8.02 -5.24
N VAL A 30 -18.33 7.65 -4.50
CA VAL A 30 -19.75 7.81 -4.85
C VAL A 30 -20.50 8.25 -3.59
N ASP A 31 -21.24 9.35 -3.66
CA ASP A 31 -22.07 9.89 -2.56
C ASP A 31 -21.34 9.96 -1.20
N GLY A 32 -20.04 10.28 -1.21
CA GLY A 32 -19.19 10.39 -0.02
C GLY A 32 -18.69 9.06 0.54
N ARG A 33 -19.05 7.91 -0.07
CA ARG A 33 -18.44 6.61 0.18
C ARG A 33 -17.29 6.40 -0.80
N TRP A 34 -16.22 5.76 -0.34
CA TRP A 34 -15.06 5.53 -1.18
C TRP A 34 -14.38 4.21 -0.91
N CYS A 35 -13.72 3.69 -1.93
CA CYS A 35 -12.77 2.59 -1.82
C CYS A 35 -11.48 2.93 -2.57
N ILE A 36 -10.42 2.18 -2.31
CA ILE A 36 -9.16 2.27 -3.05
C ILE A 36 -8.91 0.90 -3.67
N VAL A 37 -8.58 0.90 -4.96
CA VAL A 37 -8.28 -0.30 -5.74
C VAL A 37 -6.94 -0.15 -6.45
N PRO A 38 -6.22 -1.24 -6.73
CA PRO A 38 -5.05 -1.20 -7.60
C PRO A 38 -5.39 -0.55 -8.94
N ALA A 39 -4.49 0.26 -9.49
CA ALA A 39 -4.77 0.93 -10.77
C ALA A 39 -4.99 -0.05 -11.93
N SER A 40 -4.45 -1.27 -11.84
CA SER A 40 -4.69 -2.35 -12.82
C SER A 40 -6.13 -2.85 -12.84
N ASP A 41 -6.83 -2.78 -11.70
CA ASP A 41 -8.14 -3.39 -11.51
C ASP A 41 -9.24 -2.33 -11.59
N ALA A 42 -8.87 -1.05 -11.59
CA ALA A 42 -9.79 0.07 -11.51
C ALA A 42 -10.78 0.08 -12.66
N ASP A 43 -10.34 -0.17 -13.90
CA ASP A 43 -11.22 -0.14 -15.08
C ASP A 43 -12.30 -1.23 -15.02
N ASP A 44 -11.92 -2.45 -14.57
CA ASP A 44 -12.86 -3.56 -14.41
C ASP A 44 -13.87 -3.29 -13.28
N VAL A 45 -13.39 -2.72 -12.17
CA VAL A 45 -14.26 -2.33 -11.05
C VAL A 45 -15.23 -1.24 -11.49
N ILE A 46 -14.75 -0.20 -12.17
CA ILE A 46 -15.58 0.90 -12.69
C ILE A 46 -16.64 0.36 -13.65
N ALA A 47 -16.27 -0.52 -14.58
CA ALA A 47 -17.22 -1.13 -15.53
C ALA A 47 -18.28 -1.99 -14.83
N SER A 48 -17.98 -2.56 -13.66
CA SER A 48 -18.93 -3.33 -12.84
C SER A 48 -19.89 -2.46 -12.01
N LEU A 49 -19.51 -1.21 -11.75
CA LEU A 49 -20.31 -0.25 -11.00
C LEU A 49 -21.27 0.44 -11.97
N ASP A 50 -22.54 0.01 -11.99
CA ASP A 50 -23.63 0.67 -12.74
C ASP A 50 -24.01 2.01 -12.07
N ILE A 51 -23.09 2.98 -12.08
CA ILE A 51 -23.16 4.24 -11.34
C ILE A 51 -22.83 5.40 -12.26
N ASP A 52 -23.78 6.34 -12.41
CA ASP A 52 -23.65 7.52 -13.29
C ASP A 52 -22.67 8.59 -12.77
N GLN A 53 -22.48 8.68 -11.45
CA GLN A 53 -21.65 9.72 -10.81
C GLN A 53 -20.56 9.11 -9.94
N LEU A 54 -19.51 8.64 -10.61
CA LEU A 54 -18.29 8.15 -9.98
C LEU A 54 -17.18 9.20 -10.07
N ASN A 55 -16.60 9.56 -8.92
CA ASN A 55 -15.40 10.36 -8.87
C ASN A 55 -14.17 9.44 -8.74
N VAL A 56 -13.20 9.62 -9.63
CA VAL A 56 -11.97 8.81 -9.68
C VAL A 56 -10.77 9.71 -9.42
N THR A 57 -9.98 9.38 -8.41
CA THR A 57 -8.76 10.12 -8.05
C THR A 57 -7.54 9.20 -8.01
N ASP A 58 -6.44 9.63 -8.60
CA ASP A 58 -5.14 8.95 -8.51
C ASP A 58 -4.54 9.06 -7.11
N VAL A 59 -4.13 7.92 -6.55
CA VAL A 59 -3.49 7.86 -5.23
C VAL A 59 -2.22 7.02 -5.32
N ARG A 60 -1.14 7.49 -4.70
CA ARG A 60 0.11 6.76 -4.59
C ARG A 60 0.40 6.41 -3.15
N MET A 61 0.62 5.14 -2.88
CA MET A 61 0.96 4.64 -1.54
C MET A 61 1.77 3.35 -1.62
N THR A 62 2.37 2.94 -0.51
CA THR A 62 3.03 1.63 -0.45
C THR A 62 2.01 0.51 -0.30
N GLN A 63 2.38 -0.72 -0.67
CA GLN A 63 1.55 -1.89 -0.43
C GLN A 63 1.17 -2.02 1.06
N ALA A 64 2.15 -1.83 1.96
CA ALA A 64 1.90 -1.86 3.41
C ALA A 64 0.96 -0.76 3.92
N GLN A 65 0.80 0.37 3.21
CA GLN A 65 -0.21 1.37 3.52
C GLN A 65 -1.58 0.95 3.02
N TYR A 66 -1.64 0.37 1.81
CA TYR A 66 -2.87 -0.19 1.25
C TYR A 66 -3.44 -1.31 2.12
N ASP A 67 -2.60 -2.27 2.54
CA ASP A 67 -3.00 -3.41 3.38
C ASP A 67 -3.49 -3.00 4.80
N LYS A 68 -3.23 -1.75 5.19
CA LYS A 68 -3.70 -1.16 6.47
C LYS A 68 -4.95 -0.32 6.31
N LEU A 69 -5.42 -0.10 5.09
CA LEU A 69 -6.71 0.54 4.88
C LEU A 69 -7.80 -0.33 5.52
N PRO A 70 -8.83 0.28 6.12
CA PRO A 70 -9.94 -0.50 6.65
C PRO A 70 -10.58 -1.30 5.51
N ASP A 71 -10.92 -2.56 5.79
CA ASP A 71 -11.68 -3.39 4.85
C ASP A 71 -13.01 -2.70 4.57
N PHE A 72 -13.12 -2.07 3.40
CA PHE A 72 -14.36 -1.49 2.94
C PHE A 72 -15.24 -2.59 2.36
N SER A 73 -16.11 -3.16 3.20
CA SER A 73 -17.17 -4.06 2.74
C SER A 73 -18.29 -3.25 2.06
N GLY A 74 -18.11 -2.93 0.79
CA GLY A 74 -19.17 -2.48 -0.12
C GLY A 74 -19.32 -0.95 -0.26
N PHE A 75 -19.68 -0.55 -1.49
CA PHE A 75 -20.31 0.73 -1.80
C PHE A 75 -21.77 0.75 -1.34
#